data_AF-A0AAD5PEJ1-F1
#
_entry.id   AF-A0AAD5PEJ1-F1
#
_cell.length_a   1.000
_cell.length_b   1.000
_cell.length_c   1.000
_cell.angle_alpha   90.00
_cell.angle_beta   90.00
_cell.angle_gamma   90.00
#
_symmetry.space_group_name_H-M   'P 1'
#
loop_
_entity.id
_entity.type
_entity.pdbx_description
1 polymer ?
#
loop_
_entity_poly.entity_id
_entity_poly.type
_entity_poly.pdbx_seq_one_letter_code
_entity_poly.pdbx_strand_id
1 'polypeptide(L)'
;MLSILFLPLGGIKPWIDITLPEPIILSYFQLILFYFTLLLIDYILLSNERRIPMRAVQLRVTMAIVHATIPQFIVSNHVVANLFFAAMPWFMLTYCATLPLEHISIQEAYDSFMTIMIDQERLQKIDNGKEKKKITIHSARKETLKYGCTKILRGVIKWIFLFRCIEPLLPENNSYLLSLPWFSWKSMELTLLYGIKGYCFLGIVDIGMGIEEIVLGTPLVDLFDSPIISSSPRDFWR
;
A
#
# COMPACT_ATOMS: atom_id res chain seq x y z
N MET A 1 8.72 23.43 13.54
CA MET A 1 8.35 23.75 14.94
C MET A 1 6.86 23.49 15.18
N LEU A 2 6.50 22.26 15.52
CA LEU A 2 5.15 21.93 16.02
C LEU A 2 5.18 22.01 17.55
N SER A 3 4.93 23.20 18.09
CA SER A 3 4.69 23.36 19.52
C SER A 3 3.28 22.88 19.81
N ILE A 4 3.14 21.67 20.34
CA ILE A 4 1.86 21.16 20.82
C ILE A 4 1.53 21.91 22.12
N LEU A 5 0.75 22.98 22.01
CA LEU A 5 0.16 23.70 23.13
C LEU A 5 -0.96 22.85 23.74
N PHE A 6 -0.61 22.04 24.74
CA PHE A 6 -1.58 21.47 25.68
C PHE A 6 -2.09 22.59 26.61
N LEU A 7 -3.37 22.93 26.53
CA LEU A 7 -4.06 23.65 27.60
C LEU A 7 -4.29 22.70 28.79
N PRO A 8 -4.35 23.20 30.03
CA PRO A 8 -3.98 22.46 31.22
C PRO A 8 -5.14 21.60 31.73
N LEU A 9 -5.17 20.33 31.31
CA LEU A 9 -5.68 19.28 32.19
C LEU A 9 -4.51 18.87 33.09
N GLY A 10 -4.70 18.98 34.40
CA GLY A 10 -3.64 18.86 35.40
C GLY A 10 -2.69 17.68 35.18
N GLY A 11 -1.40 18.00 35.10
CA GLY A 11 -0.37 17.28 35.86
C GLY A 11 0.25 16.03 35.25
N ILE A 12 -0.07 15.61 34.03
CA ILE A 12 0.68 14.51 33.39
C ILE A 12 1.52 15.09 32.25
N LYS A 13 2.76 15.50 32.56
CA LYS A 13 3.79 15.66 31.54
C LYS A 13 3.93 14.32 30.80
N PRO A 14 4.03 14.30 29.46
CA PRO A 14 4.37 13.08 28.75
C PRO A 14 5.66 12.52 29.35
N TRP A 15 5.63 11.25 29.74
CA TRP A 15 6.75 10.60 30.43
C TRP A 15 8.01 10.53 29.56
N ILE A 16 7.84 10.65 28.24
CA ILE A 16 8.92 10.71 27.26
C ILE A 16 8.51 11.70 26.18
N ASP A 17 9.23 12.82 26.08
CA ASP A 17 9.09 13.82 25.02
C ASP A 17 10.03 13.40 23.88
N ILE A 18 9.58 12.48 23.02
CA ILE A 18 10.37 12.03 21.88
C ILE A 18 10.20 13.05 20.76
N THR A 19 11.12 14.00 20.66
CA THR A 19 11.26 14.81 19.46
C THR A 19 11.79 13.91 18.34
N LEU A 20 10.91 13.50 17.43
CA LEU A 20 11.32 12.88 16.18
C LEU A 20 12.16 13.91 15.38
N PRO A 21 13.27 13.50 14.76
CA PRO A 21 14.03 14.40 13.91
C PRO A 21 13.17 14.87 12.75
N GLU A 22 13.45 16.08 12.25
CA GLU A 22 12.71 16.62 11.12
C GLU A 22 12.88 15.70 9.91
N PRO A 23 11.77 15.37 9.20
CA PRO A 23 11.85 14.47 8.07
C PRO A 23 12.61 15.15 6.92
N ILE A 24 13.44 14.36 6.24
CA ILE A 24 14.10 14.76 5.01
C ILE A 24 13.05 14.80 3.91
N ILE A 25 12.78 16.00 3.42
CA ILE A 25 11.80 16.23 2.37
C ILE A 25 12.50 16.14 1.01
N LEU A 26 12.15 15.12 0.22
CA LEU A 26 12.64 14.94 -1.14
C LEU A 26 11.57 15.29 -2.18
N SER A 27 12.01 15.76 -3.34
CA SER A 27 11.13 15.85 -4.52
C SER A 27 10.69 14.46 -4.97
N TYR A 28 9.58 14.39 -5.72
CA TYR A 28 9.04 13.12 -6.23
C TYR A 28 10.08 12.30 -7.01
N PHE A 29 10.82 12.94 -7.92
CA PHE A 29 11.86 12.26 -8.71
C PHE A 29 13.02 11.76 -7.86
N GLN A 30 13.46 12.53 -6.87
CA GLN A 30 14.50 12.09 -5.93
C GLN A 30 14.03 10.90 -5.10
N LEU A 31 12.76 10.89 -4.69
CA LEU A 31 12.19 9.80 -3.91
C LEU A 31 12.08 8.52 -4.75
N ILE A 32 11.63 8.60 -6.01
CA ILE A 32 11.67 7.46 -6.94
C ILE A 32 13.09 6.92 -7.08
N LEU A 33 14.05 7.80 -7.37
CA LEU A 33 15.44 7.39 -7.61
C LEU A 33 16.03 6.74 -6.35
N PHE A 34 15.73 7.29 -5.18
CA PHE A 34 16.14 6.75 -3.89
C PHE A 34 15.61 5.32 -3.70
N TYR A 35 14.30 5.11 -3.87
CA TYR A 35 13.72 3.78 -3.73
C TYR A 35 14.18 2.80 -4.82
N PHE A 36 14.38 3.25 -6.05
CA PHE A 36 14.96 2.42 -7.10
C PHE A 36 16.39 1.97 -6.75
N THR A 37 17.20 2.87 -6.18
CA THR A 37 18.55 2.55 -5.70
C THR A 37 18.50 1.57 -4.54
N LEU A 38 17.56 1.75 -3.60
CA LEU A 38 17.35 0.83 -2.49
C LEU A 38 16.99 -0.58 -2.96
N LEU A 39 16.09 -0.70 -3.94
CA LEU A 39 15.73 -1.98 -4.57
C LEU A 39 16.91 -2.65 -5.27
N LEU A 40 17.76 -1.86 -5.94
CA LEU A 40 18.97 -2.40 -6.56
C LEU A 40 19.95 -2.94 -5.51
N ILE A 41 20.11 -2.22 -4.39
CA ILE A 41 20.92 -2.69 -3.25
C ILE A 41 20.33 -4.00 -2.69
N ASP A 42 19.01 -4.06 -2.50
CA ASP A 42 18.34 -5.26 -1.99
C ASP A 42 18.58 -6.46 -2.90
N TYR A 43 18.44 -6.26 -4.22
CA TYR A 43 18.72 -7.29 -5.21
C TYR A 43 20.17 -7.77 -5.14
N ILE A 44 21.15 -6.85 -5.06
CA ILE A 44 22.57 -7.20 -4.98
C ILE A 44 22.86 -7.98 -3.69
N LEU A 45 22.31 -7.54 -2.55
CA LEU A 45 22.50 -8.19 -1.25
C LEU A 45 21.93 -9.60 -1.26
N LEU A 46 20.69 -9.78 -1.72
CA LEU A 46 20.05 -11.09 -1.76
C LEU A 46 20.70 -12.01 -2.80
N SER A 47 21.13 -11.49 -3.96
CA SER A 47 21.84 -12.28 -4.97
C SER A 47 23.23 -12.76 -4.51
N ASN A 48 23.82 -12.09 -3.51
CA ASN A 48 25.11 -12.44 -2.93
C ASN A 48 24.98 -12.93 -1.47
N GLU A 49 23.81 -13.41 -1.07
CA GLU A 49 23.49 -13.79 0.33
C GLU A 49 24.55 -14.72 0.94
N ARG A 50 25.06 -15.69 0.18
CA ARG A 50 26.12 -16.64 0.63
C ARG A 50 27.48 -15.99 0.92
N ARG A 51 27.76 -14.82 0.33
CA ARG A 51 29.04 -14.10 0.49
C ARG A 51 29.01 -13.07 1.61
N ILE A 52 27.83 -12.76 2.13
CA ILE A 52 27.66 -11.78 3.19
C ILE A 52 27.91 -12.50 4.53
N PRO A 53 28.64 -11.88 5.48
CA PRO A 53 28.91 -12.48 6.80
C PRO A 53 27.67 -12.40 7.73
N MET A 54 26.49 -12.71 7.22
CA MET A 54 25.22 -12.74 7.94
C MET A 54 24.45 -14.00 7.56
N ARG A 55 23.65 -14.54 8.48
CA ARG A 55 22.69 -15.60 8.12
C ARG A 55 21.58 -15.01 7.24
N ALA A 56 21.02 -15.83 6.35
CA ALA A 56 19.93 -15.44 5.47
C ALA A 56 18.77 -14.70 6.19
N VAL A 57 18.35 -15.26 7.32
CA VAL A 57 17.31 -14.67 8.17
C VAL A 57 17.73 -13.30 8.72
N GLN A 58 18.99 -13.15 9.15
CA GLN A 58 19.48 -11.88 9.71
C GLN A 58 19.55 -10.79 8.63
N LEU A 59 19.97 -11.14 7.41
CA LEU A 59 20.00 -10.22 6.28
C LEU A 59 18.58 -9.69 5.98
N ARG A 60 17.61 -10.60 5.83
CA ARG A 60 16.21 -10.26 5.55
C ARG A 60 15.57 -9.42 6.65
N VAL A 61 15.83 -9.74 7.92
CA VAL A 61 15.37 -8.93 9.06
C VAL A 61 16.01 -7.53 9.03
N THR A 62 17.30 -7.43 8.73
CA THR A 62 17.99 -6.14 8.63
C THR A 62 17.40 -5.28 7.51
N MET A 63 17.15 -5.87 6.34
CA MET A 63 16.48 -5.18 5.23
C MET A 63 15.07 -4.73 5.64
N ALA A 64 14.29 -5.60 6.30
CA ALA A 64 12.96 -5.25 6.79
C ALA A 64 12.98 -4.07 7.76
N ILE A 65 13.96 -4.03 8.67
CA ILE A 65 14.16 -2.89 9.58
C ILE A 65 14.46 -1.62 8.78
N VAL A 66 15.36 -1.67 7.80
CA VAL A 66 15.70 -0.51 6.95
C VAL A 66 14.46 0.01 6.21
N HIS A 67 13.69 -0.87 5.57
CA HIS A 67 12.46 -0.53 4.85
C HIS A 67 11.33 -0.05 5.76
N ALA A 68 11.26 -0.51 7.01
CA ALA A 68 10.35 0.02 8.02
C ALA A 68 10.73 1.43 8.49
N THR A 69 12.04 1.69 8.56
CA THR A 69 12.61 2.89 9.15
C THR A 69 12.61 4.05 8.17
N ILE A 70 12.97 3.81 6.90
CA ILE A 70 13.09 4.84 5.87
C ILE A 70 11.84 5.75 5.73
N PRO A 71 10.61 5.23 5.65
CA PRO A 71 9.42 6.08 5.50
C PRO A 71 9.14 6.98 6.71
N GLN A 72 9.77 6.72 7.87
CA GLN A 72 9.68 7.57 9.06
C GLN A 72 10.54 8.84 8.94
N PHE A 73 11.59 8.79 8.13
CA PHE A 73 12.56 9.88 8.00
C PHE A 73 12.56 10.54 6.63
N ILE A 74 12.13 9.85 5.57
CA ILE A 74 12.17 10.34 4.20
C ILE A 74 10.76 10.45 3.65
N VAL A 75 10.34 11.67 3.34
CA VAL A 75 8.99 11.97 2.83
C VAL A 75 9.07 12.88 1.61
N SER A 76 8.01 12.92 0.82
CA SER A 76 7.78 13.95 -0.19
C SER A 76 6.78 14.99 0.30
N ASN A 77 6.74 16.12 -0.40
CA ASN A 77 5.70 17.15 -0.21
C ASN A 77 4.28 16.67 -0.58
N HIS A 78 4.13 15.47 -1.17
CA HIS A 78 2.86 14.95 -1.63
C HIS A 78 2.39 13.78 -0.76
N VAL A 79 1.37 14.01 0.07
CA VAL A 79 0.85 13.03 1.04
C VAL A 79 0.50 11.69 0.39
N VAL A 80 -0.13 11.73 -0.79
CA VAL A 80 -0.49 10.51 -1.53
C VAL A 80 0.74 9.72 -1.94
N ALA A 81 1.80 10.40 -2.40
CA ALA A 81 3.02 9.72 -2.83
C ALA A 81 3.69 9.02 -1.63
N ASN A 82 3.68 9.66 -0.46
CA ASN A 82 4.25 9.09 0.77
C ASN A 82 3.58 7.77 1.17
N LEU A 83 2.28 7.60 0.90
CA LEU A 83 1.59 6.33 1.14
C LEU A 83 2.16 5.22 0.24
N PHE A 84 2.26 5.49 -1.06
CA PHE A 84 2.83 4.52 -2.01
C PHE A 84 4.27 4.20 -1.66
N PHE A 85 5.06 5.20 -1.32
CA PHE A 85 6.45 5.04 -0.92
C PHE A 85 6.63 4.37 0.45
N ALA A 86 5.62 4.37 1.32
CA ALA A 86 5.66 3.58 2.55
C ALA A 86 5.35 2.10 2.30
N ALA A 87 4.44 1.80 1.37
CA ALA A 87 3.97 0.43 1.12
C ALA A 87 4.83 -0.34 0.09
N MET A 88 5.25 0.33 -0.99
CA MET A 88 5.98 -0.28 -2.10
C MET A 88 7.31 -0.93 -1.68
N PRO A 89 8.15 -0.33 -0.82
CA PRO A 89 9.42 -0.94 -0.44
C PRO A 89 9.22 -2.23 0.37
N TRP A 90 8.19 -2.26 1.22
CA TRP A 90 7.78 -3.46 1.95
C TRP A 90 7.30 -4.58 1.02
N PHE A 91 6.46 -4.25 0.05
CA PHE A 91 5.99 -5.21 -0.95
C PHE A 91 7.16 -5.79 -1.74
N MET A 92 8.05 -4.93 -2.24
CA MET A 92 9.20 -5.36 -3.04
C MET A 92 10.20 -6.17 -2.23
N LEU A 93 10.48 -5.79 -0.98
CA LEU A 93 11.33 -6.59 -0.09
C LEU A 93 10.73 -7.98 0.13
N THR A 94 9.45 -8.04 0.45
CA THR A 94 8.75 -9.32 0.69
C THR A 94 8.79 -10.19 -0.56
N TYR A 95 8.54 -9.58 -1.72
CA TYR A 95 8.63 -10.24 -3.02
C TYR A 95 10.04 -10.77 -3.29
N CYS A 96 11.06 -9.91 -3.23
CA CYS A 96 12.46 -10.30 -3.46
C CYS A 96 12.95 -11.35 -2.46
N ALA A 97 12.50 -11.31 -1.20
CA ALA A 97 12.83 -12.33 -0.21
C ALA A 97 12.24 -13.71 -0.58
N THR A 98 11.07 -13.76 -1.19
CA THR A 98 10.45 -15.04 -1.59
C THR A 98 11.05 -15.64 -2.87
N LEU A 99 11.77 -14.84 -3.66
CA LEU A 99 12.36 -15.29 -4.91
C LEU A 99 13.66 -16.09 -4.67
N PRO A 100 13.84 -17.24 -5.36
CA PRO A 100 15.12 -17.95 -5.38
C PRO A 100 16.11 -17.25 -6.34
N LEU A 101 16.60 -16.07 -5.92
CA LEU A 101 17.42 -15.15 -6.73
C LEU A 101 18.71 -15.77 -7.31
N GLU A 102 19.21 -16.86 -6.71
CA GLU A 102 20.41 -17.57 -7.20
C GLU A 102 20.17 -18.39 -8.47
N HIS A 103 18.90 -18.68 -8.79
CA HIS A 103 18.53 -19.61 -9.85
C HIS A 103 17.62 -19.00 -10.92
N ILE A 104 17.21 -17.75 -10.76
CA ILE A 104 16.30 -17.08 -11.68
C ILE A 104 17.01 -15.95 -12.43
N SER A 105 16.73 -15.88 -13.72
CA SER A 105 17.07 -14.75 -14.57
C SER A 105 16.21 -13.52 -14.23
N ILE A 106 16.66 -12.34 -14.65
CA ILE A 106 15.89 -11.09 -14.52
C ILE A 106 14.52 -11.22 -15.22
N GLN A 107 14.48 -11.95 -16.35
CA GLN A 107 13.25 -12.17 -17.08
C GLN A 107 12.27 -13.06 -16.30
N GLU A 108 12.75 -14.14 -15.69
CA GLU A 108 11.91 -14.98 -14.81
C GLU A 108 11.46 -14.25 -13.55
N ALA A 109 12.29 -13.35 -13.00
CA ALA A 109 11.88 -12.46 -11.92
C ALA A 109 10.78 -11.49 -12.38
N TYR A 110 10.90 -10.89 -13.56
CA TYR A 110 9.84 -10.05 -14.12
C TYR A 110 8.55 -10.83 -14.38
N ASP A 111 8.64 -12.02 -14.96
CA ASP A 111 7.49 -12.87 -15.25
C ASP A 111 6.80 -13.33 -13.96
N SER A 112 7.57 -13.66 -12.92
CA SER A 112 7.06 -13.96 -11.58
C SER A 112 6.35 -12.75 -10.96
N PHE A 113 6.89 -11.55 -11.10
CA PHE A 113 6.28 -10.32 -10.59
C PHE A 113 4.95 -10.05 -11.28
N MET A 114 4.93 -10.14 -12.61
CA MET A 114 3.72 -9.97 -13.40
C MET A 114 2.67 -11.04 -13.04
N THR A 115 3.11 -12.27 -12.74
CA THR A 115 2.21 -13.35 -12.33
C THR A 115 1.48 -13.03 -11.02
N ILE A 116 2.14 -12.35 -10.06
CA ILE A 116 1.50 -11.91 -8.80
C ILE A 116 0.47 -10.81 -9.05
N MET A 117 0.75 -9.91 -10.01
CA MET A 117 -0.15 -8.80 -10.33
C MET A 117 -1.36 -9.23 -11.16
N ILE A 118 -1.24 -10.30 -11.94
CA ILE A 118 -2.30 -10.81 -12.81
C ILE A 118 -3.29 -11.68 -12.03
N ASP A 119 -4.58 -11.39 -12.22
CA ASP A 119 -5.67 -12.21 -11.70
C ASP A 119 -5.81 -13.50 -12.53
N GLN A 120 -5.06 -14.53 -12.13
CA GLN A 120 -5.02 -15.83 -12.81
C GLN A 120 -6.39 -16.52 -12.84
N GLU A 121 -7.19 -16.40 -11.77
CA GLU A 121 -8.51 -17.00 -11.71
C GLU A 121 -9.46 -16.33 -12.72
N ARG A 122 -9.39 -15.00 -12.84
CA ARG A 122 -10.16 -14.26 -13.83
C ARG A 122 -9.68 -14.52 -15.24
N LEU A 123 -8.37 -14.60 -15.47
CA LEU A 123 -7.80 -14.99 -16.75
C LEU A 123 -8.34 -16.38 -17.17
N GLN A 124 -8.28 -17.35 -16.27
CA GLN A 124 -8.81 -18.71 -16.50
C GLN A 124 -10.33 -18.74 -16.69
N LYS A 125 -11.12 -17.90 -16.00
CA LYS A 125 -12.57 -17.80 -16.21
C LYS A 125 -12.91 -17.20 -17.58
N ILE A 126 -12.14 -16.22 -18.04
CA ILE A 126 -12.28 -15.63 -19.38
C ILE A 126 -12.00 -16.69 -20.45
N ASP A 127 -11.02 -17.56 -20.21
CA ASP A 127 -10.63 -18.64 -21.12
C ASP A 127 -11.60 -19.85 -21.06
N ASN A 128 -11.90 -20.37 -19.87
CA ASN A 128 -12.73 -21.57 -19.65
C ASN A 128 -14.24 -21.30 -19.81
N GLY A 129 -14.72 -20.10 -19.49
CA GLY A 129 -16.13 -19.72 -19.68
C GLY A 129 -16.57 -19.66 -21.15
N LYS A 130 -15.63 -19.82 -22.09
CA LYS A 130 -15.84 -19.67 -23.54
C LYS A 130 -15.36 -20.85 -24.36
N GLU A 131 -15.25 -22.07 -23.80
CA GLU A 131 -15.00 -23.31 -24.57
C GLU A 131 -15.99 -23.54 -25.74
N LYS A 132 -17.13 -22.84 -25.80
CA LYS A 132 -18.10 -22.91 -26.92
C LYS A 132 -18.09 -21.74 -27.91
N LYS A 133 -17.33 -20.66 -27.69
CA LYS A 133 -17.27 -19.53 -28.63
C LYS A 133 -15.84 -19.08 -28.85
N LYS A 134 -15.35 -19.37 -30.06
CA LYS A 134 -14.09 -18.92 -30.67
C LYS A 134 -13.61 -17.60 -30.04
N ILE A 135 -12.53 -17.67 -29.27
CA ILE A 135 -11.93 -16.51 -28.60
C ILE A 135 -11.44 -15.55 -29.67
N THR A 136 -12.09 -14.39 -29.78
CA THR A 136 -11.46 -13.23 -30.39
C THR A 136 -10.78 -12.46 -29.26
N ILE A 137 -9.49 -12.17 -29.39
CA ILE A 137 -8.68 -11.33 -28.48
C ILE A 137 -9.43 -10.05 -28.05
N HIS A 138 -10.29 -9.56 -28.95
CA HIS A 138 -11.13 -8.39 -28.72
C HIS A 138 -12.14 -8.53 -27.57
N SER A 139 -12.64 -9.75 -27.30
CA SER A 139 -13.63 -10.00 -26.24
C SER A 139 -13.03 -10.01 -24.83
N ALA A 140 -11.85 -10.63 -24.66
CA ALA A 140 -11.08 -10.62 -23.41
C ALA A 140 -10.63 -9.19 -23.06
N ARG A 141 -10.19 -8.43 -24.06
CA ARG A 141 -9.85 -7.00 -23.90
C ARG A 141 -11.06 -6.18 -23.45
N LYS A 142 -12.25 -6.41 -24.02
CA LYS A 142 -13.46 -5.67 -23.66
C LYS A 142 -13.91 -5.95 -22.21
N GLU A 143 -13.79 -7.19 -21.75
CA GLU A 143 -14.08 -7.55 -20.35
C GLU A 143 -13.09 -6.88 -19.40
N THR A 144 -11.80 -6.94 -19.70
CA THR A 144 -10.73 -6.29 -18.92
C THR A 144 -10.94 -4.77 -18.84
N LEU A 145 -11.27 -4.11 -19.95
CA LEU A 145 -11.61 -2.69 -19.98
C LEU A 145 -12.80 -2.35 -19.08
N LYS A 146 -13.85 -3.19 -19.09
CA LYS A 146 -15.03 -2.98 -18.25
C LYS A 146 -14.68 -3.08 -16.74
N TYR A 147 -13.86 -4.06 -16.37
CA TYR A 147 -13.39 -4.21 -15.00
C TYR A 147 -12.50 -3.04 -14.57
N GLY A 148 -11.54 -2.63 -15.40
CA GLY A 148 -10.73 -1.45 -15.14
C GLY A 148 -11.58 -0.18 -14.92
N CYS A 149 -12.60 0.05 -15.77
CA CYS A 149 -13.55 1.15 -15.56
C CYS A 149 -14.33 1.04 -14.24
N THR A 150 -14.68 -0.18 -13.83
CA THR A 150 -15.40 -0.43 -12.57
C THR A 150 -14.51 -0.14 -11.36
N LYS A 151 -13.21 -0.49 -11.42
CA LYS A 151 -12.23 -0.15 -10.38
C LYS A 151 -12.06 1.36 -10.26
N ILE A 152 -11.91 2.07 -11.38
CA ILE A 152 -11.84 3.54 -11.39
C ILE A 152 -13.10 4.13 -10.74
N LEU A 153 -14.29 3.68 -11.16
CA LEU A 153 -15.54 4.17 -10.59
C LEU A 153 -15.64 3.91 -9.08
N ARG A 154 -15.26 2.70 -8.62
CA ARG A 154 -15.20 2.34 -7.20
C ARG A 154 -14.28 3.29 -6.42
N GLY A 155 -13.08 3.55 -6.94
CA GLY A 155 -12.13 4.46 -6.33
C GLY A 155 -12.62 5.91 -6.28
N VAL A 156 -13.26 6.39 -7.36
CA VAL A 156 -13.89 7.72 -7.40
C VAL A 156 -15.03 7.84 -6.39
N ILE A 157 -15.89 6.83 -6.27
CA ILE A 157 -16.97 6.81 -5.26
C ILE A 157 -16.38 6.89 -3.84
N LYS A 158 -15.33 6.10 -3.55
CA LYS A 158 -14.63 6.16 -2.25
C LYS A 158 -14.08 7.56 -1.96
N TRP A 159 -13.48 8.21 -2.96
CA TRP A 159 -12.97 9.58 -2.84
C TRP A 159 -14.09 10.59 -2.59
N ILE A 160 -15.18 10.54 -3.35
CA ILE A 160 -16.33 11.43 -3.14
C ILE A 160 -16.89 11.24 -1.73
N PHE A 161 -17.07 10.00 -1.29
CA PHE A 161 -17.57 9.69 0.05
C PHE A 161 -16.61 10.19 1.15
N LEU A 162 -15.29 10.03 0.97
CA LEU A 162 -14.29 10.56 1.89
C LEU A 162 -14.45 12.07 2.10
N PHE A 163 -14.40 12.85 1.02
CA PHE A 163 -14.40 14.31 1.13
C PHE A 163 -15.77 14.91 1.46
N ARG A 164 -16.88 14.25 1.07
CA ARG A 164 -18.23 14.77 1.29
C ARG A 164 -18.88 14.28 2.58
N CYS A 165 -18.52 13.10 3.07
CA CYS A 165 -19.18 12.49 4.22
C CYS A 165 -18.24 12.31 5.41
N ILE A 166 -16.99 11.91 5.20
CA ILE A 166 -16.08 11.54 6.30
C ILE A 166 -15.26 12.73 6.80
N GLU A 167 -14.58 13.47 5.92
CA GLU A 167 -13.78 14.63 6.32
C GLU A 167 -14.57 15.67 7.13
N PRO A 168 -15.83 16.02 6.80
CA PRO A 168 -16.60 16.98 7.60
C PRO A 168 -16.95 16.51 9.02
N LEU A 169 -16.90 15.20 9.29
CA LEU A 169 -17.16 14.62 10.61
C LEU A 169 -15.89 14.50 11.46
N LEU A 170 -14.72 14.66 10.84
CA LEU A 170 -13.44 14.58 11.53
C LEU A 170 -13.06 15.95 12.13
N PRO A 171 -12.36 15.96 13.27
CA PRO A 171 -11.87 17.20 13.84
C PRO A 171 -10.79 17.81 12.95
N GLU A 172 -10.76 19.14 12.85
CA GLU A 172 -9.72 19.87 12.09
C GLU A 172 -8.30 19.54 12.59
N ASN A 173 -8.15 19.30 13.89
CA ASN A 173 -6.89 18.90 14.51
C ASN A 173 -6.88 17.39 14.83
N ASN A 174 -6.10 16.61 14.07
CA ASN A 174 -5.94 15.16 14.28
C ASN A 174 -5.40 14.79 15.68
N SER A 175 -4.68 15.70 16.33
CA SER A 175 -4.16 15.50 17.69
C SER A 175 -5.26 15.41 18.74
N TYR A 176 -6.48 15.87 18.41
CA TYR A 176 -7.63 15.80 19.31
C TYR A 176 -7.95 14.37 19.73
N LEU A 177 -7.81 13.39 18.83
CA LEU A 177 -8.02 11.97 19.15
C LEU A 177 -7.11 11.50 20.30
N LEU A 178 -5.84 11.93 20.27
CA LEU A 178 -4.84 11.55 21.28
C LEU A 178 -5.10 12.16 22.65
N SER A 179 -5.90 13.23 22.72
CA SER A 179 -6.29 13.88 23.97
C SER A 179 -7.47 13.20 24.66
N LEU A 180 -8.20 12.33 23.96
CA LEU A 180 -9.38 11.66 24.49
C LEU A 180 -9.00 10.41 25.29
N PRO A 181 -9.77 10.08 26.35
CA PRO A 181 -9.65 8.77 27.00
C PRO A 181 -9.93 7.65 26.00
N TRP A 182 -9.07 6.63 25.98
CA TRP A 182 -9.06 5.52 25.01
C TRP A 182 -10.44 4.90 24.76
N PHE A 183 -11.27 4.75 25.79
CA PHE A 183 -12.60 4.12 25.72
C PHE A 183 -13.77 5.10 25.91
N SER A 184 -13.54 6.40 25.71
CA SER A 184 -14.65 7.34 25.62
C SER A 184 -15.46 7.09 24.34
N TRP A 185 -16.78 7.33 24.41
CA TRP A 185 -17.65 7.21 23.23
C TRP A 185 -17.12 8.00 22.03
N LYS A 186 -16.61 9.20 22.28
CA LYS A 186 -16.04 10.06 21.23
C LYS A 186 -14.74 9.49 20.64
N SER A 187 -13.88 8.88 21.46
CA SER A 187 -12.67 8.18 20.97
C SER A 187 -13.04 7.01 20.05
N MET A 188 -14.06 6.22 20.43
CA MET A 188 -14.52 5.10 19.61
C MET A 188 -15.12 5.55 18.28
N GLU A 189 -15.98 6.59 18.30
CA GLU A 189 -16.56 7.19 17.10
C GLU A 189 -15.47 7.69 16.13
N LEU A 190 -14.51 8.45 16.65
CA LEU A 190 -13.41 8.98 15.83
C LEU A 190 -12.51 7.87 15.30
N THR A 191 -12.21 6.85 16.11
CA THR A 191 -11.42 5.69 15.67
C THR A 191 -12.09 4.98 14.49
N LEU A 192 -13.41 4.79 14.55
CA LEU A 192 -14.18 4.23 13.44
C LEU A 192 -14.11 5.12 12.20
N LEU A 193 -14.32 6.43 12.34
CA LEU A 193 -14.24 7.39 11.24
C LEU A 193 -12.85 7.43 10.60
N TYR A 194 -11.78 7.35 11.39
CA TYR A 194 -10.41 7.26 10.87
C TYR A 194 -10.15 5.93 10.13
N GLY A 195 -10.71 4.82 10.62
CA GLY A 195 -10.67 3.54 9.90
C GLY A 195 -11.36 3.61 8.53
N ILE A 196 -12.56 4.20 8.49
CA ILE A 196 -13.30 4.45 7.24
C ILE A 196 -12.51 5.39 6.33
N LYS A 197 -11.93 6.48 6.87
CA LYS A 197 -11.05 7.39 6.13
C LYS A 197 -9.89 6.64 5.48
N GLY A 198 -9.20 5.78 6.22
CA GLY A 198 -8.13 4.93 5.68
C GLY A 198 -8.60 4.06 4.52
N TYR A 199 -9.73 3.36 4.70
CA TYR A 199 -10.31 2.51 3.64
C TYR A 199 -10.71 3.31 2.38
N CYS A 200 -11.32 4.49 2.55
CA CYS A 200 -11.70 5.34 1.42
C CYS A 200 -10.47 5.96 0.73
N PHE A 201 -9.42 6.28 1.49
CA PHE A 201 -8.17 6.80 0.94
C PHE A 201 -7.51 5.81 -0.02
N LEU A 202 -7.62 4.50 0.26
CA LEU A 202 -7.20 3.42 -0.65
C LEU A 202 -7.96 3.41 -1.98
N GLY A 203 -9.03 4.20 -2.14
CA GLY A 203 -9.66 4.42 -3.44
C GLY A 203 -8.71 4.98 -4.52
N ILE A 204 -7.60 5.62 -4.13
CA ILE A 204 -6.58 6.04 -5.09
C ILE A 204 -5.91 4.84 -5.78
N VAL A 205 -5.73 3.75 -5.03
CA VAL A 205 -5.14 2.51 -5.54
C VAL A 205 -6.09 1.82 -6.52
N ASP A 206 -7.38 1.83 -6.23
CA ASP A 206 -8.42 1.34 -7.16
C ASP A 206 -8.39 2.11 -8.50
N ILE A 207 -8.22 3.44 -8.44
CA ILE A 207 -8.09 4.27 -9.66
C ILE A 207 -6.82 3.91 -10.42
N GLY A 208 -5.68 3.84 -9.74
CA GLY A 208 -4.39 3.49 -10.35
C GLY A 208 -4.43 2.13 -11.06
N MET A 209 -4.83 1.08 -10.34
CA MET A 209 -4.95 -0.27 -10.92
C MET A 209 -5.99 -0.33 -12.05
N GLY A 210 -7.08 0.43 -11.95
CA GLY A 210 -8.07 0.48 -13.02
C GLY A 210 -7.53 1.15 -14.29
N ILE A 211 -6.71 2.19 -14.16
CA ILE A 211 -6.01 2.82 -15.29
C ILE A 211 -5.00 1.83 -15.89
N GLU A 212 -4.19 1.17 -15.08
CA GLU A 212 -3.22 0.17 -15.52
C GLU A 212 -3.90 -0.98 -16.26
N GLU A 213 -5.00 -1.51 -15.73
CA GLU A 213 -5.79 -2.57 -16.36
C GLU A 213 -6.37 -2.14 -17.72
N ILE A 214 -6.77 -0.87 -17.87
CA ILE A 214 -7.25 -0.32 -19.15
C ILE A 214 -6.12 -0.17 -20.17
N VAL A 215 -4.96 0.36 -19.73
CA VAL A 215 -3.81 0.66 -20.60
C VAL A 215 -3.12 -0.62 -21.05
N LEU A 216 -2.82 -1.51 -20.10
CA LEU A 216 -2.11 -2.78 -20.35
C LEU A 216 -3.06 -3.82 -20.98
N GLY A 217 -4.35 -3.73 -20.72
CA GLY A 217 -5.33 -4.71 -21.18
C GLY A 217 -5.15 -6.08 -20.51
N THR A 218 -4.48 -6.12 -19.37
CA THR A 218 -4.23 -7.31 -18.56
C THR A 218 -5.09 -7.30 -17.31
N PRO A 219 -5.79 -8.40 -16.96
CA PRO A 219 -6.62 -8.44 -15.76
C PRO A 219 -5.73 -8.41 -14.51
N LEU A 220 -5.82 -7.32 -13.74
CA LEU A 220 -5.07 -7.18 -12.50
C LEU A 220 -5.90 -7.67 -11.31
N VAL A 221 -5.20 -8.19 -10.29
CA VAL A 221 -5.79 -8.57 -8.99
C VAL A 221 -6.45 -7.35 -8.34
N ASP A 222 -7.51 -7.59 -7.57
CA ASP A 222 -8.07 -6.57 -6.67
C ASP A 222 -7.36 -6.66 -5.32
N LEU A 223 -6.75 -5.55 -4.88
CA LEU A 223 -6.01 -5.51 -3.61
C LEU A 223 -6.90 -5.53 -2.37
N PHE A 224 -8.20 -5.24 -2.51
CA PHE A 224 -9.15 -5.20 -1.41
C PHE A 224 -10.50 -5.77 -1.83
N ASP A 225 -10.80 -6.99 -1.38
CA ASP A 225 -12.13 -7.58 -1.54
C ASP A 225 -13.02 -7.28 -0.33
N SER A 226 -13.68 -6.13 -0.37
CA SER A 226 -14.73 -5.74 0.59
C SER A 226 -14.43 -6.06 2.06
N PRO A 227 -13.26 -5.64 2.61
CA PRO A 227 -12.77 -6.09 3.92
C PRO A 227 -13.72 -5.76 5.08
N ILE A 228 -14.57 -4.74 4.91
CA ILE A 228 -15.57 -4.32 5.90
C ILE A 228 -16.65 -5.40 6.15
N ILE A 229 -16.91 -6.25 5.16
CA ILE A 229 -17.94 -7.30 5.22
C ILE A 229 -17.34 -8.64 5.66
N SER A 230 -16.05 -8.67 6.01
CA SER A 230 -15.39 -9.89 6.48
C SER A 230 -16.06 -10.42 7.76
N SER A 231 -16.37 -11.72 7.76
CA SER A 231 -16.97 -12.40 8.91
C SER A 231 -15.92 -12.93 9.90
N SER A 232 -14.64 -12.94 9.50
CA SER A 232 -13.52 -13.35 10.33
C SER A 232 -12.24 -12.56 10.01
N PRO A 233 -11.27 -12.49 10.94
CA PRO A 233 -9.96 -11.90 10.66
C PRO A 233 -9.26 -12.59 9.49
N ARG A 234 -9.48 -13.89 9.27
CA ARG A 234 -8.90 -14.60 8.13
C ARG A 234 -9.49 -14.09 6.81
N ASP A 235 -10.80 -13.83 6.78
CA ASP A 235 -11.48 -13.32 5.58
C ASP A 235 -11.12 -11.86 5.30
N PHE A 236 -10.75 -11.08 6.33
CA PHE A 236 -10.26 -9.71 6.18
C PHE A 236 -8.92 -9.64 5.43
N TRP A 237 -8.04 -10.63 5.63
CA TRP A 237 -6.69 -10.68 5.04
C TRP A 237 -6.60 -11.52 3.76
N ARG A 238 -7.73 -11.97 3.23
CA ARG A 238 -7.78 -12.75 2.00
C ARG A 238 -7.68 -11.84 0.77
#